data_AF-A0A821MBT1-F1
#
_entry.id   AF-A0A821MBT1-F1
#
_cell.length_a   1.000
_cell.length_b   1.000
_cell.length_c   1.000
_cell.angle_alpha   90.00
_cell.angle_beta   90.00
_cell.angle_gamma   90.00
#
_symmetry.space_group_name_H-M   'P 1'
#
loop_
_entity.id
_entity.type
_entity.pdbx_description
1 polymer ?
#
loop_
_entity_poly.entity_id
_entity_poly.type
_entity_poly.pdbx_seq_one_letter_code
_entity_poly.pdbx_strand_id
1 'polypeptide(L)'
;MVEYGADFHVQTAAGRLLTVGLHMLSLVLVATYTVNLASDLTTLKSEDFISGIDDIKNGKISFNCIGIITESSLDDFYLREISHGSRNFYPLKSPNELYLSLLDNDIDVAISDTDLLEYMTNKVYCNLTLVGGDFSRSEYGIAMPKQWIYKKYLDVIILSLRESGVLDDLKRKWFEGNICQQSFSSDTSTSINIIAMTSLLLTFSGISILSLVLHA
;
A
#
# COMPACT_ATOMS: atom_id res chain seq x y z
N MET A 1 17.53 -24.96 -9.65
CA MET A 1 17.33 -26.41 -9.84
C MET A 1 18.62 -27.08 -9.41
N VAL A 2 18.61 -27.76 -8.25
CA VAL A 2 19.80 -28.45 -7.74
C VAL A 2 19.87 -29.79 -8.46
N GLU A 3 20.75 -29.86 -9.46
CA GLU A 3 21.01 -31.07 -10.22
C GLU A 3 21.85 -32.02 -9.34
N TYR A 4 21.32 -33.21 -9.07
CA TYR A 4 21.98 -34.22 -8.23
C TYR A 4 23.22 -34.79 -8.95
N GLY A 5 24.36 -34.13 -8.79
CA GLY A 5 25.66 -34.55 -9.32
C GLY A 5 26.35 -35.65 -8.50
N ALA A 6 25.64 -36.72 -8.16
CA ALA A 6 26.23 -37.85 -7.45
C ALA A 6 25.74 -39.18 -8.03
N ASP A 7 26.54 -39.78 -8.91
CA ASP A 7 26.32 -41.10 -9.51
C ASP A 7 26.52 -42.22 -8.45
N PHE A 8 25.61 -42.33 -7.49
CA PHE A 8 25.54 -43.46 -6.58
C PHE A 8 24.42 -44.42 -7.00
N HIS A 9 24.78 -45.42 -7.81
CA HIS A 9 23.83 -46.44 -8.29
C HIS A 9 23.59 -47.52 -7.23
N VAL A 10 22.52 -47.39 -6.44
CA VAL A 10 22.19 -48.35 -5.37
C VAL A 10 21.59 -49.65 -5.95
N GLN A 11 22.27 -50.77 -5.71
CA GLN A 11 21.91 -52.07 -6.30
C GLN A 11 20.83 -52.85 -5.53
N THR A 12 20.62 -52.57 -4.24
CA THR A 12 19.66 -53.30 -3.39
C THR A 12 18.29 -52.62 -3.35
N ALA A 13 17.20 -53.41 -3.30
CA ALA A 13 15.83 -52.90 -3.27
C ALA A 13 15.54 -52.02 -2.04
N ALA A 14 16.06 -52.39 -0.87
CA ALA A 14 15.96 -51.59 0.35
C ALA A 14 16.71 -50.25 0.24
N GLY A 15 17.86 -50.24 -0.43
CA GLY A 15 18.63 -49.02 -0.69
C GLY A 15 17.87 -48.03 -1.58
N ARG A 16 17.13 -48.52 -2.59
CA ARG A 16 16.30 -47.68 -3.45
C ARG A 16 15.11 -47.06 -2.72
N LEU A 17 14.48 -47.79 -1.79
CA LEU A 17 13.38 -47.24 -0.99
C LEU A 17 13.88 -46.11 -0.07
N LEU A 18 15.05 -46.31 0.55
CA LEU A 18 15.68 -45.30 1.41
C LEU A 18 16.10 -44.06 0.62
N THR A 19 16.68 -44.19 -0.58
CA THR A 19 17.04 -43.02 -1.39
C THR A 19 15.81 -42.22 -1.80
N VAL A 20 14.75 -42.88 -2.25
CA VAL A 20 13.48 -42.21 -2.59
C VAL A 20 12.91 -41.46 -1.38
N GLY A 21 12.93 -42.09 -0.20
CA GLY A 21 12.50 -41.44 1.04
C GLY A 21 13.35 -40.22 1.41
N LEU A 22 14.67 -40.33 1.28
CA LEU A 22 15.61 -39.24 1.57
C LEU A 22 15.46 -38.08 0.57
N HIS A 23 15.22 -38.38 -0.71
CA HIS A 23 14.94 -37.37 -1.73
C HIS A 23 13.64 -36.64 -1.47
N MET A 24 12.58 -37.36 -1.11
CA MET A 24 11.31 -36.73 -0.72
C MET A 24 11.48 -35.83 0.50
N LEU A 25 12.21 -36.28 1.53
CA LEU A 25 12.51 -35.46 2.70
C LEU A 25 13.30 -34.20 2.34
N SER A 26 14.32 -34.32 1.48
CA SER A 26 15.12 -33.19 1.00
C SER A 26 14.29 -32.19 0.22
N LEU A 27 13.40 -32.65 -0.66
CA LEU A 27 12.48 -31.78 -1.40
C LEU A 27 11.53 -31.03 -0.48
N VAL A 28 10.97 -31.69 0.54
CA VAL A 28 10.08 -31.05 1.53
C VAL A 28 10.82 -29.97 2.32
N LEU A 29 12.08 -30.20 2.72
CA LEU A 29 12.89 -29.22 3.44
C LEU A 29 13.19 -27.98 2.58
N VAL A 30 13.64 -28.19 1.34
CA VAL A 30 13.90 -27.07 0.40
C VAL A 30 12.62 -26.30 0.11
N ALA A 31 11.50 -27.00 -0.10
CA ALA A 31 10.21 -26.37 -0.33
C ALA A 31 9.77 -25.52 0.88
N THR A 32 9.88 -26.05 2.10
CA THR A 32 9.50 -25.32 3.34
C THR A 32 10.36 -24.09 3.55
N TYR A 33 11.68 -24.20 3.32
CA TYR A 33 12.58 -23.06 3.38
C TYR A 33 12.20 -21.99 2.34
N THR A 34 11.91 -22.41 1.11
CA THR A 34 11.50 -21.50 0.03
C THR A 34 10.18 -20.79 0.36
N VAL A 35 9.21 -21.49 0.96
CA VAL A 35 7.93 -20.92 1.39
C VAL A 35 8.11 -19.90 2.51
N ASN A 36 8.89 -20.23 3.53
CA ASN A 36 9.14 -19.31 4.65
C ASN A 36 9.86 -18.04 4.17
N LEU A 37 10.88 -18.18 3.33
CA LEU A 37 11.57 -17.05 2.70
C LEU A 37 10.63 -16.21 1.84
N ALA A 38 9.78 -16.86 1.03
CA ALA A 38 8.79 -16.15 0.21
C ALA A 38 7.79 -15.38 1.07
N SER A 39 7.32 -15.98 2.17
CA SER A 39 6.41 -15.33 3.14
C SER A 39 7.04 -14.08 3.77
N ASP A 40 8.29 -14.17 4.21
CA ASP A 40 9.01 -13.03 4.79
C ASP A 40 9.19 -11.91 3.75
N LEU A 41 9.59 -12.26 2.51
CA LEU A 41 9.72 -11.29 1.43
C LEU A 41 8.39 -10.63 1.06
N THR A 42 7.28 -11.38 1.07
CA THR A 42 5.95 -10.80 0.83
C THR A 42 5.50 -9.90 1.98
N THR A 43 5.86 -10.23 3.23
CA THR A 43 5.49 -9.41 4.40
C THR A 43 6.24 -8.09 4.38
N LEU A 44 7.54 -8.11 4.10
CA LEU A 44 8.35 -6.89 3.94
C LEU A 44 7.88 -6.00 2.79
N LYS A 45 7.21 -6.58 1.79
CA LYS A 45 6.64 -5.85 0.64
C LYS A 45 5.24 -5.30 0.92
N SER A 46 4.58 -5.74 1.99
CA SER A 46 3.16 -5.46 2.27
C SER A 46 2.92 -4.67 3.57
N GLU A 47 3.96 -4.19 4.25
CA GLU A 47 3.75 -3.23 5.33
C GLU A 47 3.37 -1.89 4.73
N ASP A 48 2.06 -1.65 4.58
CA ASP A 48 1.55 -0.30 4.49
C ASP A 48 2.07 0.45 5.72
N PHE A 49 2.84 1.52 5.48
CA PHE A 49 3.48 2.32 6.52
C PHE A 49 2.46 2.74 7.60
N ILE A 50 1.21 2.96 7.20
CA ILE A 50 0.07 3.33 8.03
C ILE A 50 -1.12 2.47 7.63
N SER A 51 -1.91 1.98 8.59
CA SER A 51 -3.15 1.26 8.30
C SER A 51 -4.41 2.11 8.43
N GLY A 52 -4.33 3.26 9.12
CA GLY A 52 -5.45 4.19 9.26
C GLY A 52 -5.21 5.30 10.27
N ILE A 53 -6.30 5.99 10.64
CA ILE A 53 -6.25 7.16 11.53
C ILE A 53 -5.78 6.83 12.95
N ASP A 54 -5.99 5.60 13.42
CA ASP A 54 -5.60 5.17 14.77
C ASP A 54 -4.09 5.12 14.95
N ASP A 55 -3.33 4.77 13.89
CA ASP A 55 -1.87 4.82 13.90
C ASP A 55 -1.34 6.25 14.11
N ILE A 56 -2.05 7.22 13.54
CA ILE A 56 -1.75 8.65 13.69
C ILE A 56 -2.03 9.10 15.13
N LYS A 57 -3.17 8.67 15.70
CA LYS A 57 -3.52 8.96 17.11
C LYS A 57 -2.55 8.33 18.10
N ASN A 58 -2.04 7.14 17.79
CA ASN A 58 -1.06 6.43 18.59
C ASN A 58 0.37 6.99 18.44
N GLY A 59 0.58 7.97 17.56
CA GLY A 59 1.88 8.61 17.35
C GLY A 59 2.90 7.75 16.61
N LYS A 60 2.44 6.83 15.74
CA LYS A 60 3.33 6.03 14.87
C LYS A 60 4.16 6.90 13.92
N ILE A 61 3.62 8.08 13.57
CA ILE A 61 4.27 9.09 12.74
C ILE A 61 4.50 10.39 13.52
N SER A 62 5.56 11.11 13.15
CA SER A 62 5.81 12.45 13.68
C SER A 62 4.73 13.40 13.19
N PHE A 63 4.14 14.17 14.09
CA PHE A 63 3.08 15.12 13.73
C PHE A 63 3.52 16.15 12.68
N ASN A 64 4.81 16.49 12.63
CA ASN A 64 5.35 17.44 11.65
C ASN A 64 5.32 16.92 10.19
N CYS A 65 5.15 15.61 9.99
CA CYS A 65 5.04 15.00 8.66
C CYS A 65 3.58 14.89 8.19
N ILE A 66 2.61 15.39 8.96
CA ILE A 66 1.19 15.35 8.64
C ILE A 66 0.78 16.68 8.01
N GLY A 67 0.38 16.66 6.75
CA GLY A 67 -0.15 17.81 6.03
C GLY A 67 -1.64 18.01 6.27
N ILE A 68 -2.03 19.20 6.75
CA ILE A 68 -3.45 19.58 6.92
C ILE A 68 -3.67 20.98 6.38
N ILE A 69 -4.78 21.16 5.67
CA ILE A 69 -5.19 22.47 5.16
C ILE A 69 -5.69 23.33 6.33
N THR A 70 -5.02 24.43 6.59
CA THR A 70 -5.39 25.38 7.65
C THR A 70 -6.71 26.08 7.33
N GLU A 71 -7.45 26.50 8.36
CA GLU A 71 -8.75 27.19 8.22
C GLU A 71 -9.85 26.33 7.58
N SER A 72 -9.68 25.01 7.60
CA SER A 72 -10.67 24.05 7.11
C SER A 72 -11.36 23.31 8.27
N SER A 73 -12.47 22.63 7.97
CA SER A 73 -13.13 21.72 8.91
C SER A 73 -12.21 20.61 9.43
N LEU A 74 -11.14 20.28 8.68
CA LEU A 74 -10.15 19.29 9.05
C LEU A 74 -9.17 19.81 10.12
N ASP A 75 -8.86 21.11 10.13
CA ASP A 75 -8.05 21.76 11.19
C ASP A 75 -8.76 21.59 12.55
N ASP A 76 -10.04 21.95 12.61
CA ASP A 76 -10.86 21.80 13.81
C ASP A 76 -11.02 20.35 14.27
N PHE A 77 -11.18 19.42 13.32
CA PHE A 77 -11.26 17.99 13.61
C PHE A 77 -9.95 17.46 14.19
N TYR A 78 -8.82 17.77 13.55
CA TYR A 78 -7.50 17.31 13.98
C TYR A 78 -7.15 17.83 15.38
N LEU A 79 -7.41 19.11 15.63
CA LEU A 79 -7.19 19.72 16.94
C LEU A 79 -8.03 19.06 18.03
N ARG A 80 -9.26 18.65 17.71
CA ARG A 80 -10.16 18.02 18.68
C ARG A 80 -9.80 16.57 18.96
N GLU A 81 -9.58 15.77 17.92
CA GLU A 81 -9.57 14.30 17.98
C GLU A 81 -8.18 13.67 17.95
N ILE A 82 -7.14 14.41 17.52
CA ILE A 82 -5.81 13.85 17.29
C ILE A 82 -4.77 14.55 18.17
N SER A 83 -4.65 15.87 18.06
CA SER A 83 -3.58 16.61 18.75
C SER A 83 -4.00 17.26 20.06
N HIS A 84 -5.26 17.10 20.48
CA HIS A 84 -5.82 17.61 21.73
C HIS A 84 -5.52 19.11 21.95
N GLY A 85 -5.68 19.91 20.89
CA GLY A 85 -5.50 21.36 20.89
C GLY A 85 -4.11 21.85 20.47
N SER A 86 -3.18 20.96 20.13
CA SER A 86 -1.84 21.33 19.68
C SER A 86 -1.74 21.45 18.15
N ARG A 87 -1.27 22.59 17.63
CA ARG A 87 -0.97 22.76 16.20
C ARG A 87 0.43 22.26 15.89
N ASN A 88 0.59 20.95 15.85
CA ASN A 88 1.86 20.24 15.62
C ASN A 88 2.00 19.63 14.22
N PHE A 89 1.06 19.93 13.32
CA PHE A 89 1.01 19.46 11.94
C PHE A 89 1.67 20.45 10.97
N TYR A 90 1.97 19.99 9.76
CA TYR A 90 2.46 20.82 8.66
C TYR A 90 1.30 21.63 8.04
N PRO A 91 1.30 22.97 8.15
CA PRO A 91 0.19 23.79 7.70
C PRO A 91 0.23 24.03 6.19
N LEU A 92 -0.86 23.69 5.51
CA LEU A 92 -1.04 23.90 4.06
C LEU A 92 -2.14 24.91 3.78
N LYS A 93 -2.01 25.70 2.72
CA LYS A 93 -3.01 26.72 2.35
C LYS A 93 -3.92 26.29 1.21
N SER A 94 -3.44 25.42 0.34
CA SER A 94 -4.16 25.01 -0.87
C SER A 94 -4.18 23.49 -1.04
N PRO A 95 -5.28 22.90 -1.58
CA PRO A 95 -5.30 21.50 -1.96
C PRO A 95 -4.18 21.12 -2.95
N ASN A 96 -3.81 22.01 -3.87
CA ASN A 96 -2.73 21.71 -4.82
C ASN A 96 -1.36 21.64 -4.12
N GLU A 97 -1.13 22.50 -3.13
CA GLU A 97 0.08 22.49 -2.31
C GLU A 97 0.19 21.17 -1.53
N LEU A 98 -0.92 20.68 -1.00
CA LEU A 98 -1.01 19.39 -0.31
C LEU A 98 -0.49 18.22 -1.17
N TYR A 99 -0.95 18.11 -2.42
CA TYR A 99 -0.50 17.03 -3.31
C TYR A 99 0.96 17.21 -3.74
N LEU A 100 1.41 18.45 -3.95
CA LEU A 100 2.81 18.72 -4.30
C LEU A 100 3.76 18.36 -3.15
N SER A 101 3.43 18.73 -1.91
CA SER A 101 4.23 18.39 -0.73
C SER A 101 4.29 16.88 -0.48
N LEU A 102 3.21 16.14 -0.78
CA LEU A 102 3.23 14.67 -0.74
C LEU A 102 4.18 14.08 -1.80
N LEU A 103 4.17 14.62 -3.02
CA LEU A 103 5.02 14.14 -4.12
C LEU A 103 6.50 14.48 -3.90
N ASP A 104 6.80 15.59 -3.24
CA ASP A 104 8.17 16.02 -2.92
C ASP A 104 8.74 15.32 -1.67
N ASN A 105 7.92 14.52 -0.96
CA ASN A 105 8.22 13.87 0.33
C ASN A 105 8.54 14.87 1.46
N ASP A 106 7.95 16.07 1.42
CA ASP A 106 8.01 17.04 2.53
C ASP A 106 7.03 16.62 3.65
N ILE A 107 5.93 15.97 3.27
CA ILE A 107 4.97 15.33 4.16
C ILE A 107 4.78 13.87 3.78
N ASP A 108 4.59 13.01 4.78
CA ASP A 108 4.37 11.58 4.58
C ASP A 108 2.88 11.26 4.42
N VAL A 109 2.01 12.07 5.02
CA VAL A 109 0.57 11.82 5.12
C VAL A 109 -0.19 13.12 4.98
N ALA A 110 -1.29 13.08 4.23
CA ALA A 110 -2.27 14.15 4.23
C ALA A 110 -3.66 13.60 4.56
N ILE A 111 -4.44 14.40 5.28
CA ILE A 111 -5.82 14.06 5.66
C ILE A 111 -6.76 14.94 4.85
N SER A 112 -7.73 14.33 4.15
CA SER A 112 -8.74 15.04 3.37
C SER A 112 -10.00 14.19 3.16
N ASP A 113 -10.98 14.71 2.43
CA ASP A 113 -12.25 14.03 2.14
C ASP A 113 -12.04 12.83 1.21
N THR A 114 -12.68 11.70 1.52
CA THR A 114 -12.54 10.43 0.80
C THR A 114 -12.82 10.56 -0.71
N ASP A 115 -13.96 11.16 -1.09
CA ASP A 115 -14.36 11.28 -2.51
C ASP A 115 -13.34 12.10 -3.33
N LEU A 116 -12.77 13.16 -2.73
CA LEU A 116 -11.77 13.99 -3.39
C LEU A 116 -10.44 13.24 -3.54
N LEU A 117 -10.01 12.54 -2.49
CA LEU A 117 -8.79 11.74 -2.53
C LEU A 117 -8.91 10.61 -3.55
N GLU A 118 -10.01 9.87 -3.57
CA GLU A 118 -10.26 8.79 -4.53
C GLU A 118 -10.21 9.30 -5.98
N TYR A 119 -10.81 10.47 -6.25
CA TYR A 119 -10.71 11.09 -7.57
C TYR A 119 -9.26 11.46 -7.92
N MET A 120 -8.54 12.10 -7.00
CA MET A 120 -7.18 12.58 -7.25
C MET A 120 -6.19 11.43 -7.42
N THR A 121 -6.26 10.38 -6.61
CA THR A 121 -5.37 9.21 -6.70
C THR A 121 -5.66 8.35 -7.94
N ASN A 122 -6.94 8.17 -8.31
CA ASN A 122 -7.31 7.32 -9.45
C ASN A 122 -7.16 7.99 -10.83
N LYS A 123 -7.22 9.33 -10.89
CA LYS A 123 -7.23 10.09 -12.16
C LYS A 123 -6.00 10.98 -12.37
N VAL A 124 -5.47 11.59 -11.31
CA VAL A 124 -4.45 12.66 -11.43
C VAL A 124 -3.07 12.20 -10.98
N TYR A 125 -2.97 11.63 -9.78
CA TYR A 125 -1.71 11.30 -9.12
C TYR A 125 -1.60 9.80 -8.85
N CYS A 126 -1.17 9.04 -9.85
CA CYS A 126 -1.04 7.58 -9.76
C CYS A 126 0.04 7.07 -8.79
N ASN A 127 0.94 7.95 -8.37
CA ASN A 127 2.01 7.61 -7.42
C ASN A 127 1.54 7.70 -5.97
N LEU A 128 0.35 8.24 -5.72
CA LEU A 128 -0.23 8.36 -4.39
C LEU A 128 -1.21 7.20 -4.16
N THR A 129 -1.20 6.68 -2.94
CA THR A 129 -2.10 5.62 -2.50
C THR A 129 -3.05 6.14 -1.43
N LEU A 130 -4.32 5.75 -1.54
CA LEU A 130 -5.30 6.01 -0.49
C LEU A 130 -5.13 4.94 0.59
N VAL A 131 -5.06 5.37 1.84
CA VAL A 131 -4.78 4.50 3.00
C VAL A 131 -5.81 4.74 4.10
N GLY A 132 -6.29 3.66 4.71
CA GLY A 132 -7.27 3.70 5.79
C GLY A 132 -8.71 3.71 5.31
N GLY A 133 -9.63 3.67 6.27
CA GLY A 133 -11.08 3.75 6.04
C GLY A 133 -11.69 5.05 6.55
N ASP A 134 -12.98 5.24 6.26
CA ASP A 134 -13.73 6.42 6.71
C ASP A 134 -13.73 6.52 8.24
N PHE A 135 -13.17 7.60 8.76
CA PHE A 135 -13.08 7.86 10.21
C PHE A 135 -14.10 8.89 10.69
N SER A 136 -14.61 9.72 9.79
CA SER A 136 -15.65 10.72 10.07
C SER A 136 -16.65 10.72 8.92
N ARG A 137 -17.93 10.54 9.24
CA ARG A 137 -18.99 10.59 8.24
C ARG A 137 -19.44 12.03 8.03
N SER A 138 -18.98 12.61 6.93
CA SER A 138 -19.43 13.91 6.44
C SER A 138 -20.23 13.71 5.15
N GLU A 139 -21.33 14.45 5.00
CA GLU A 139 -22.19 14.37 3.81
C GLU A 139 -22.25 15.74 3.14
N TYR A 140 -22.18 15.76 1.80
CA TYR A 140 -22.34 17.00 1.03
C TYR A 140 -23.80 17.44 1.03
N GLY A 141 -24.04 18.70 1.37
CA GLY A 141 -25.36 19.31 1.43
C GLY A 141 -25.40 20.66 0.72
N ILE A 142 -26.59 21.05 0.26
CA ILE A 142 -26.83 22.34 -0.39
C ILE A 142 -27.45 23.29 0.65
N ALA A 143 -26.74 24.38 0.98
CA ALA A 143 -27.25 25.41 1.87
C ALA A 143 -28.19 26.37 1.13
N MET A 144 -29.31 26.73 1.76
CA MET A 144 -30.33 27.61 1.19
C MET A 144 -30.70 28.70 2.21
N PRO A 145 -31.17 29.88 1.76
CA PRO A 145 -31.68 30.91 2.66
C PRO A 145 -32.80 30.38 3.55
N LYS A 146 -32.86 30.91 4.78
CA LYS A 146 -33.92 30.56 5.72
C LYS A 146 -35.29 30.89 5.10
N GLN A 147 -36.24 29.96 5.21
CA GLN A 147 -37.60 30.06 4.67
C GLN A 147 -37.68 30.21 3.14
N TRP A 148 -36.75 29.58 2.39
CA TRP A 148 -36.85 29.53 0.93
C TRP A 148 -38.08 28.74 0.46
N ILE A 149 -38.95 29.40 -0.31
CA ILE A 149 -40.24 28.87 -0.79
C ILE A 149 -40.09 27.59 -1.64
N TYR A 150 -38.97 27.40 -2.32
CA TYR A 150 -38.74 26.24 -3.21
C TYR A 150 -38.03 25.07 -2.54
N LYS A 151 -37.71 25.14 -1.24
CA LYS A 151 -36.98 24.07 -0.53
C LYS A 151 -37.63 22.71 -0.76
N LYS A 152 -38.94 22.60 -0.49
CA LYS A 152 -39.69 21.34 -0.63
C LYS A 152 -39.68 20.81 -2.07
N TYR A 153 -39.73 21.72 -3.06
CA TYR A 153 -39.71 21.34 -4.46
C TYR A 153 -38.33 20.78 -4.86
N LEU A 154 -37.25 21.41 -4.40
CA LEU A 154 -35.90 20.92 -4.65
C LEU A 154 -35.64 19.57 -3.98
N ASP A 155 -36.09 19.37 -2.74
CA ASP A 155 -35.96 18.09 -2.03
C ASP A 155 -36.64 16.95 -2.81
N VAL A 156 -37.84 17.18 -3.35
CA VAL A 156 -38.57 16.20 -4.16
C VAL A 156 -37.84 15.90 -5.48
N ILE A 157 -37.26 16.91 -6.13
CA ILE A 157 -36.46 16.70 -7.35
C ILE A 157 -35.22 15.86 -7.06
N ILE A 158 -34.48 16.18 -5.99
CA ILE A 158 -33.27 15.44 -5.62
C ILE A 158 -33.63 13.97 -5.31
N LEU A 159 -34.73 13.72 -4.63
CA LEU A 159 -35.24 12.37 -4.39
C LEU A 159 -35.57 11.65 -5.71
N SER A 160 -36.28 12.31 -6.63
CA SER A 160 -36.60 11.74 -7.94
C SER A 160 -35.33 11.43 -8.77
N LEU A 161 -34.30 12.28 -8.70
CA LEU A 161 -33.01 12.04 -9.35
C LEU A 161 -32.25 10.86 -8.75
N ARG A 162 -32.39 10.63 -7.45
CA ARG A 162 -31.85 9.44 -6.76
C ARG A 162 -32.60 8.18 -7.18
N GLU A 163 -33.93 8.20 -7.11
CA GLU A 163 -34.77 7.04 -7.45
C GLU A 163 -34.66 6.62 -8.91
N SER A 164 -34.46 7.59 -9.82
CA SER A 164 -34.24 7.32 -11.24
C SER A 164 -32.82 6.83 -11.56
N GLY A 165 -31.90 6.80 -10.60
CA GLY A 165 -30.51 6.36 -10.78
C GLY A 165 -29.60 7.37 -11.49
N VAL A 166 -30.10 8.57 -11.82
CA VAL A 166 -29.32 9.60 -12.53
C VAL A 166 -28.11 10.05 -11.69
N LEU A 167 -28.26 10.13 -10.37
CA LEU A 167 -27.15 10.45 -9.48
C LEU A 167 -26.06 9.37 -9.48
N ASP A 168 -26.45 8.09 -9.56
CA ASP A 168 -25.50 6.98 -9.63
C ASP A 168 -24.76 6.98 -10.96
N ASP A 169 -25.46 7.28 -12.06
CA ASP A 169 -24.84 7.47 -13.38
C ASP A 169 -23.83 8.61 -13.39
N LEU A 170 -24.14 9.73 -12.74
CA LEU A 170 -23.22 10.85 -12.58
C LEU A 170 -22.02 10.46 -11.72
N LYS A 171 -22.24 9.75 -10.60
CA LYS A 171 -21.16 9.27 -9.74
C LYS A 171 -20.20 8.39 -10.54
N ARG A 172 -20.73 7.40 -11.26
CA ARG A 172 -19.94 6.54 -12.14
C ARG A 172 -19.19 7.32 -13.22
N LYS A 173 -19.84 8.29 -13.85
CA LYS A 173 -19.21 9.06 -14.92
C LYS A 173 -18.00 9.88 -14.44
N TRP A 174 -18.10 10.47 -13.26
CA TRP A 174 -17.08 11.41 -12.76
C TRP A 174 -16.04 10.76 -11.85
N PHE A 175 -16.45 9.80 -11.02
CA PHE A 175 -15.57 9.18 -10.03
C PHE A 175 -15.09 7.79 -10.45
N GLU A 176 -15.92 7.00 -11.15
CA GLU A 176 -15.48 5.67 -11.59
C GLU A 176 -14.61 5.76 -12.85
N GLY A 177 -13.59 4.90 -12.90
CA GLY A 177 -12.67 4.74 -14.03
C GLY A 177 -11.24 5.13 -13.68
N ASN A 178 -10.32 4.19 -13.80
CA ASN A 178 -8.96 4.35 -13.30
C ASN A 178 -8.02 4.62 -14.47
N ILE A 179 -7.54 5.87 -14.58
CA ILE A 179 -6.46 6.20 -15.53
C ILE A 179 -5.16 5.53 -15.05
N CYS A 180 -5.00 5.44 -13.73
CA CYS A 180 -3.83 4.89 -13.07
C CYS A 180 -3.74 3.35 -13.05
N GLN A 181 -4.80 2.61 -13.42
CA GLN A 181 -4.72 1.14 -13.52
C GLN A 181 -3.87 0.68 -14.71
N GLN A 182 -3.64 1.53 -15.71
CA GLN A 182 -2.75 1.20 -16.83
C GLN A 182 -1.26 1.27 -16.46
N SER A 183 -0.89 2.01 -15.41
CA SER A 183 0.50 2.12 -14.95
C SER A 183 0.91 0.99 -13.99
N PHE A 184 -0.04 0.39 -13.26
CA PHE A 184 0.26 -0.68 -12.30
C PHE A 184 0.48 -2.07 -12.91
N SER A 185 0.21 -2.25 -14.21
CA SER A 185 0.50 -3.49 -14.93
C SER A 185 1.91 -3.59 -15.50
N SER A 186 2.78 -2.59 -15.28
CA SER A 186 4.11 -2.58 -15.91
C SER A 186 5.32 -2.40 -14.99
N ASP A 187 5.19 -2.00 -13.71
CA ASP A 187 6.36 -1.80 -12.85
C ASP A 187 6.18 -2.35 -11.42
N THR A 188 5.90 -3.64 -11.30
CA THR A 188 6.25 -4.38 -10.06
C THR A 188 7.19 -5.53 -10.38
N SER A 189 8.20 -5.27 -11.19
CA SER A 189 9.46 -6.01 -11.12
C SER A 189 10.44 -5.21 -10.26
N THR A 190 10.14 -5.08 -8.96
CA THR A 190 11.19 -4.76 -7.99
C THR A 190 12.09 -5.99 -7.89
N SER A 191 13.09 -6.02 -8.78
CA SER A 191 14.14 -7.04 -8.77
C SER A 191 14.79 -7.07 -7.39
N ILE A 192 15.00 -8.27 -6.85
CA ILE A 192 15.79 -8.46 -5.63
C ILE A 192 17.11 -7.71 -5.81
N ASN A 193 17.39 -6.74 -4.93
CA ASN A 193 18.58 -5.91 -5.04
C ASN A 193 19.83 -6.78 -4.94
N ILE A 194 20.81 -6.56 -5.83
CA ILE A 194 22.05 -7.35 -5.93
C ILE A 194 22.79 -7.40 -4.57
N ILE A 195 22.60 -6.37 -3.73
CA ILE A 195 23.11 -6.29 -2.36
C ILE A 195 22.69 -7.52 -1.54
N ALA A 196 21.45 -7.99 -1.64
CA ALA A 196 20.98 -9.17 -0.92
C ALA A 196 21.69 -10.47 -1.36
N MET A 197 22.27 -10.49 -2.57
CA MET A 197 22.99 -11.65 -3.13
C MET A 197 24.51 -11.60 -2.90
N THR A 198 25.06 -10.49 -2.40
CA THR A 198 26.52 -10.31 -2.21
C THR A 198 27.12 -11.35 -1.26
N SER A 199 26.43 -11.66 -0.16
CA SER A 199 26.87 -12.68 0.80
C SER A 199 26.97 -14.08 0.17
N LEU A 200 26.07 -14.41 -0.76
CA LEU A 200 26.08 -15.69 -1.47
C LEU A 200 27.27 -15.77 -2.45
N LEU A 201 27.59 -14.66 -3.11
CA LEU A 201 28.73 -14.59 -4.04
C LEU A 201 30.08 -14.66 -3.31
N LEU A 202 30.20 -14.02 -2.15
CA LEU A 202 31.41 -14.08 -1.33
C LEU A 202 31.67 -15.48 -0.79
N THR A 203 30.64 -16.18 -0.33
CA THR A 203 30.76 -17.57 0.15
C THR A 203 31.13 -18.51 -1.00
N PHE A 204 30.52 -18.36 -2.18
CA PHE A 204 30.89 -19.14 -3.37
C PHE A 204 32.34 -18.89 -3.80
N SER A 205 32.77 -17.63 -3.83
CA SER A 205 34.15 -17.25 -4.12
C SER A 205 35.13 -17.88 -3.12
N GLY A 206 34.83 -17.80 -1.82
CA GLY A 206 35.66 -18.40 -0.76
C GLY A 206 35.78 -19.92 -0.88
N ILE A 207 34.69 -20.62 -1.17
CA ILE A 207 34.69 -22.08 -1.39
C ILE A 207 35.52 -22.44 -2.63
N SER A 208 35.40 -21.65 -3.71
CA SER A 208 36.15 -21.86 -4.95
C SER A 208 37.66 -21.67 -4.74
N ILE A 209 38.07 -20.62 -4.03
CA ILE A 209 39.48 -20.37 -3.68
C ILE A 209 40.02 -21.48 -2.77
N LEU A 210 39.25 -21.89 -1.76
CA LEU A 210 39.63 -22.99 -0.88
C LEU A 210 39.81 -24.32 -1.65
N SER A 211 38.93 -24.58 -2.62
CA SER A 211 39.02 -25.75 -3.49
C SER A 211 40.27 -25.71 -4.37
N LEU A 212 40.66 -24.54 -4.88
CA LEU A 212 41.89 -24.37 -5.67
C LEU A 212 43.15 -24.57 -4.82
N VAL A 213 43.16 -24.07 -3.57
CA VAL A 213 44.29 -24.22 -2.65
C VAL A 213 44.45 -25.66 -2.17
N LEU A 214 43.37 -26.41 -1.99
CA LEU A 214 43.42 -27.83 -1.60
C LEU A 214 43.88 -28.76 -2.73
N HIS A 215 43.78 -28.32 -3.98
CA HIS A 215 44.21 -29.10 -5.16
C HIS A 215 45.61 -28.70 -5.70
N ALA A 216 46.23 -27.66 -5.13
CA ALA A 216 47.59 -27.21 -5.44
C ALA A 216 48.59 -27.76 -4.41
#